data_AF-A0A962QYP4-F1
#
_entry.id   AF-A0A962QYP4-F1
#
_cell.length_a   1.000
_cell.length_b   1.000
_cell.length_c   1.000
_cell.angle_alpha   90.00
_cell.angle_beta   90.00
_cell.angle_gamma   90.00
#
_symmetry.space_group_name_H-M   'P 1'
#
loop_
_entity.id
_entity.type
_entity.pdbx_description
1 polymer ?
#
loop_
_entity_poly.entity_id
_entity_poly.type
_entity_poly.pdbx_seq_one_letter_code
_entity_poly.pdbx_strand_id
1 'polypeptide(L)' 'MDLGISAKVAPLLADVRRFMNEEIAPLEHEYLSEIAVGDRWQFTDRQIEIMEGLKAKAKAKGLWNFFL' A
#
# COMPACT_ATOMS: atom_id res chain seq x y z
N MET A 1 9.02 -26.31 -17.36
CA MET A 1 7.85 -25.55 -16.89
C MET A 1 8.38 -24.24 -16.35
N ASP A 2 8.03 -23.11 -16.96
CA ASP A 2 8.37 -21.80 -16.42
C ASP A 2 7.29 -21.42 -15.41
N LEU A 3 7.65 -21.45 -14.12
CA LEU A 3 6.78 -21.10 -12.99
C LEU A 3 6.88 -19.60 -12.64
N GLY A 4 7.56 -18.82 -13.48
CA GLY A 4 7.76 -17.40 -13.29
C GLY A 4 6.53 -16.55 -13.61
N ILE A 5 6.75 -15.24 -13.56
CA ILE A 5 5.71 -14.25 -13.79
C ILE A 5 5.37 -14.22 -15.29
N SER A 6 4.08 -14.37 -15.60
CA SER A 6 3.63 -14.27 -16.99
C SER A 6 3.85 -12.86 -17.55
N ALA A 7 4.10 -12.76 -18.86
CA ALA A 7 4.21 -11.48 -19.57
C ALA A 7 2.96 -10.59 -19.38
N LYS A 8 1.79 -11.19 -19.15
CA LYS A 8 0.53 -10.48 -18.88
C LYS A 8 0.53 -9.80 -17.51
N VAL A 9 1.15 -10.40 -16.49
CA VAL A 9 1.15 -9.91 -15.09
C VAL A 9 2.37 -9.05 -14.80
N ALA A 10 3.45 -9.18 -15.58
CA ALA A 10 4.67 -8.41 -15.38
C ALA A 10 4.45 -6.87 -15.29
N PRO A 11 3.61 -6.23 -16.13
CA PRO A 11 3.31 -4.80 -16.00
C PRO A 11 2.60 -4.46 -14.68
N LEU A 12 1.60 -5.26 -14.30
CA LEU A 12 0.87 -5.07 -13.05
C LEU A 12 1.81 -5.15 -11.83
N LEU A 13 2.72 -6.13 -11.81
CA LEU A 13 3.68 -6.24 -10.73
C LEU A 13 4.63 -5.02 -10.70
N ALA A 14 5.06 -4.53 -11.87
CA ALA A 14 5.90 -3.34 -11.93
C ALA A 14 5.20 -2.11 -11.34
N ASP A 15 3.91 -1.93 -11.64
CA ASP A 15 3.10 -0.84 -11.08
C ASP A 15 2.90 -0.97 -9.57
N VAL A 16 2.68 -2.19 -9.06
CA VAL A 16 2.62 -2.44 -7.60
C VAL A 16 3.95 -2.12 -6.93
N ARG A 17 5.08 -2.55 -7.51
CA ARG A 17 6.43 -2.24 -6.98
C ARG A 17 6.68 -0.73 -6.96
N ARG A 18 6.31 -0.04 -8.02
CA ARG A 18 6.42 1.41 -8.11
C ARG A 18 5.57 2.09 -7.04
N PHE A 19 4.31 1.69 -6.89
CA PHE A 19 3.41 2.24 -5.87
C PHE A 19 3.95 2.02 -4.44
N MET A 20 4.51 0.85 -4.15
CA MET A 20 5.16 0.61 -2.85
C MET A 20 6.32 1.57 -2.59
N ASN A 21 7.20 1.79 -3.58
CA ASN A 21 8.38 2.61 -3.40
C ASN A 21 8.09 4.13 -3.39
N GLU A 22 7.17 4.57 -4.25
CA GLU A 22 6.90 6.00 -4.46
C GLU A 22 5.82 6.55 -3.52
N GLU A 23 4.87 5.71 -3.06
CA GLU A 23 3.71 6.17 -2.29
C GLU A 23 3.70 5.61 -0.86
N ILE A 24 4.04 4.33 -0.66
CA ILE A 24 3.93 3.66 0.66
C ILE A 24 5.19 3.86 1.50
N ALA A 25 6.36 3.47 0.99
CA ALA A 25 7.62 3.49 1.73
C ALA A 25 7.97 4.87 2.33
N PRO A 26 7.71 6.01 1.65
CA PRO A 26 7.97 7.33 2.24
C PRO A 26 7.12 7.64 3.49
N LEU A 27 5.96 7.01 3.63
CA LEU A 27 5.02 7.22 4.74
C LEU A 27 5.16 6.15 5.84
N GLU A 28 5.97 5.11 5.62
CA GLU A 28 6.10 3.99 6.55
C GLU A 28 6.58 4.45 7.93
N HIS A 29 7.66 5.24 7.97
CA HIS A 29 8.23 5.69 9.25
C HIS A 29 7.22 6.52 10.06
N GLU A 30 6.49 7.41 9.39
CA GLU A 30 5.47 8.26 10.01
C GLU A 30 4.28 7.43 10.53
N TYR A 31 3.80 6.48 9.73
CA TYR A 31 2.74 5.57 10.17
C TYR A 31 3.15 4.74 11.39
N LEU A 32 4.40 4.26 11.41
CA LEU A 32 4.95 3.45 12.50
C LEU A 32 5.16 4.29 13.78
N SER A 33 5.55 5.56 13.67
CA SER A 33 5.71 6.42 14.86
C SER A 33 4.41 6.63 15.64
N GLU A 34 3.26 6.46 14.97
CA GLU A 34 1.94 6.60 15.57
C GLU A 34 1.47 5.34 16.33
N ILE A 35 2.11 4.18 16.17
CA ILE A 35 1.66 2.91 16.80
C ILE A 35 1.70 2.98 18.33
N ALA A 36 2.69 3.68 18.89
CA ALA A 36 2.83 3.84 20.34
C ALA A 36 2.00 5.01 20.89
N VAL A 37 1.24 5.71 20.05
CA VAL A 37 0.43 6.86 20.40
C VAL A 37 -1.01 6.42 20.63
N GLY A 38 -1.56 6.72 21.81
CA GLY A 38 -2.96 6.41 22.13
C GLY A 38 -3.19 4.94 22.50
N ASP A 39 -4.38 4.43 22.17
CA ASP A 39 -4.78 3.05 22.47
C ASP A 39 -4.27 2.08 21.41
N ARG A 40 -3.59 1.00 21.83
CA ARG A 40 -2.97 0.01 20.94
C ARG A 40 -3.93 -0.71 20.00
N TRP A 41 -5.25 -0.63 20.23
CA TRP A 41 -6.29 -1.27 19.41
C TRP A 41 -7.01 -0.29 18.50
N GLN A 42 -6.60 0.98 18.49
CA GLN A 42 -7.19 2.02 17.67
C GLN A 42 -6.11 2.62 16.77
N PHE A 43 -6.50 3.00 15.57
CA PHE A 43 -5.63 3.83 14.73
C PHE A 43 -5.73 5.27 15.20
N THR A 44 -4.61 5.99 15.17
CA THR A 44 -4.64 7.44 15.33
C THR A 44 -5.25 8.11 14.11
N ASP A 45 -5.70 9.35 14.25
CA ASP A 45 -6.23 10.14 13.13
C ASP A 45 -5.22 10.21 11.97
N ARG A 46 -3.92 10.30 12.29
CA ARG A 46 -2.85 10.34 11.29
C ARG A 46 -2.70 9.01 10.56
N GLN A 47 -2.77 7.89 11.27
CA GLN A 47 -2.75 6.56 10.65
C GLN A 47 -3.94 6.35 9.71
N ILE A 48 -5.13 6.81 10.11
CA ILE A 48 -6.34 6.76 9.28
C ILE A 48 -6.15 7.61 8.02
N GLU A 49 -5.65 8.84 8.15
CA GLU A 49 -5.40 9.74 7.02
C GLU A 49 -4.44 9.13 5.99
N ILE A 50 -3.29 8.62 6.46
CA ILE A 50 -2.30 7.94 5.59
C ILE A 50 -2.93 6.75 4.88
N MET A 51 -3.60 5.87 5.64
CA MET A 51 -4.18 4.64 5.11
C MET A 51 -5.28 4.92 4.08
N GLU A 52 -6.23 5.80 4.39
CA GLU A 52 -7.33 6.12 3.47
C GLU A 52 -6.85 6.89 2.24
N GLY A 53 -5.88 7.79 2.39
CA GLY A 53 -5.22 8.47 1.28
C GLY A 53 -4.54 7.48 0.32
N LEU A 54 -3.77 6.53 0.85
CA LEU A 54 -3.13 5.48 0.06
C LEU A 54 -4.15 4.55 -0.62
N LYS A 55 -5.22 4.14 0.07
CA LYS A 55 -6.30 3.34 -0.51
C LYS A 55 -6.98 4.07 -1.66
N ALA A 56 -7.26 5.36 -1.52
CA ALA A 56 -7.87 6.18 -2.57
C ALA A 56 -6.98 6.25 -3.82
N LYS A 57 -5.67 6.48 -3.64
CA LYS A 57 -4.69 6.48 -4.74
C LYS A 57 -4.59 5.11 -5.43
N ALA A 58 -4.55 4.02 -4.66
CA ALA A 58 -4.48 2.66 -5.19
C ALA A 58 -5.73 2.33 -6.04
N LYS A 59 -6.94 2.66 -5.55
CA LYS A 59 -8.19 2.52 -6.30
C LYS A 59 -8.18 3.32 -7.60
N ALA A 60 -7.74 4.59 -7.55
CA ALA A 60 -7.66 5.44 -8.74
C ALA A 60 -6.69 4.90 -9.81
N LYS A 61 -5.63 4.19 -9.39
CA LYS A 61 -4.66 3.52 -10.28
C LYS A 61 -5.07 2.10 -10.68
N GLY A 62 -6.23 1.60 -10.25
CA GLY A 62 -6.68 0.22 -10.53
C GLY A 62 -5.88 -0.86 -9.78
N LEU A 63 -5.10 -0.49 -8.76
CA LEU A 63 -4.29 -1.41 -7.96
C LEU A 63 -5.09 -1.92 -6.75
N TRP A 64 -6.24 -2.54 -7.01
CA TRP A 64 -7.22 -2.90 -5.97
C TRP A 64 -7.85 -4.29 -6.20
N ASN A 65 -8.26 -4.97 -5.12
CA ASN A 65 -8.91 -6.29 -5.14
C ASN A 65 -8.10 -7.44 -5.80
N PHE A 66 -6.81 -7.60 -5.45
CA PHE A 66 -6.00 -8.69 -6.01
C PHE A 66 -6.26 -10.08 -5.39
N PHE A 67 -6.99 -10.17 -4.28
CA PHE A 67 -7.16 -11.40 -3.48
C PHE A 67 -8.64 -11.79 -3.27
N LEU A 68 -9.47 -11.61 -4.31
CA LEU A 68 -10.86 -12.09 -4.34
C LEU A 68 -10.98 -13.62 -4.18
#